data_AF-A0A529JXF3-F1
#
_entry.id   AF-A0A529JXF3-F1
#
_cell.length_a   1.000
_cell.length_b   1.000
_cell.length_c   1.000
_cell.angle_alpha   90.00
_cell.angle_beta   90.00
_cell.angle_gamma   90.00
#
_symmetry.space_group_name_H-M   'P 1'
#
loop_
_entity.id
_entity.type
_entity.pdbx_description
1 polymer ?
#
loop_
_entity_poly.entity_id
_entity_poly.type
_entity_poly.pdbx_seq_one_letter_code
_entity_poly.pdbx_strand_id
1 'polypeptide(L)'
;RYAGAFAYGRTRKAYNAKLRSVQLRVARSDWQVLIPEAHEGYISWAEYERNQTTLEQNATGFSPGLRGRMPRQGSGLLQGRLLCGRCGARMRVHYEPFEGRLRPYYVCNEAVVRHAGKHCQWVRGAPVDDAVSALLLEAMAPAAIDVALAVQREITQRVEQAAALR
;
A
#
# COMPACT_ATOMS: atom_id res chain seq x y z
N ARG A 1 -7.02 -19.93 -21.36
CA ARG A 1 -7.24 -18.50 -20.92
C ARG A 1 -6.48 -18.32 -19.60
N TYR A 2 -5.96 -17.15 -19.21
CA TYR A 2 -4.97 -17.09 -18.09
C TYR A 2 -5.40 -17.86 -16.81
N ALA A 3 -6.64 -17.65 -16.36
CA ALA A 3 -7.24 -18.35 -15.22
C ALA A 3 -8.48 -19.18 -15.61
N GLY A 4 -8.45 -19.81 -16.80
CA GLY A 4 -9.51 -20.66 -17.35
C GLY A 4 -10.81 -19.97 -17.77
N ALA A 5 -11.34 -19.04 -16.98
CA ALA A 5 -12.68 -18.50 -17.11
C ALA A 5 -13.04 -17.86 -18.47
N PHE A 6 -14.24 -18.18 -18.96
CA PHE A 6 -14.92 -17.44 -20.01
C PHE A 6 -15.51 -16.15 -19.43
N ALA A 7 -15.34 -15.02 -20.12
CA ALA A 7 -15.95 -13.75 -19.72
C ALA A 7 -16.36 -12.89 -20.93
N TYR A 8 -17.55 -12.29 -20.87
CA TYR A 8 -18.12 -11.37 -21.86
C TYR A 8 -18.69 -10.12 -21.16
N GLY A 9 -18.91 -9.03 -21.90
CA GLY A 9 -19.34 -7.74 -21.32
C GLY A 9 -18.24 -6.98 -20.54
N ARG A 10 -16.96 -7.38 -20.67
CA ARG A 10 -15.82 -6.78 -19.96
C ARG A 10 -15.56 -5.30 -20.28
N THR A 11 -16.11 -4.82 -21.40
CA THR A 11 -16.10 -3.41 -21.83
C THR A 11 -17.48 -3.03 -22.35
N ARG A 12 -17.84 -1.75 -22.23
CA ARG A 12 -19.04 -1.15 -22.83
C ARG A 12 -18.69 0.06 -23.67
N LYS A 13 -19.41 0.27 -24.78
CA LYS A 13 -19.32 1.50 -25.58
C LYS A 13 -20.05 2.63 -24.84
N ALA A 14 -19.41 3.77 -24.69
CA ALA A 14 -20.00 5.01 -24.17
C ALA A 14 -19.58 6.17 -25.09
N TYR A 15 -20.14 7.36 -24.86
CA TYR A 15 -19.75 8.59 -25.56
C TYR A 15 -19.19 9.60 -24.56
N ASN A 16 -18.11 10.29 -24.95
CA ASN A 16 -17.55 11.37 -24.13
C ASN A 16 -18.24 12.71 -24.43
N ALA A 17 -17.87 13.76 -23.68
CA ALA A 17 -18.42 15.12 -23.84
C ALA A 17 -18.14 15.78 -25.21
N LYS A 18 -17.38 15.13 -26.11
CA LYS A 18 -17.17 15.54 -27.51
C LYS A 18 -17.88 14.62 -28.51
N LEU A 19 -18.88 13.87 -28.04
CA LEU A 19 -19.66 12.86 -28.78
C LEU A 19 -18.81 11.78 -29.49
N ARG A 20 -17.56 11.57 -29.07
CA ARG A 20 -16.70 10.49 -29.57
C ARG A 20 -16.95 9.23 -28.77
N SER A 21 -17.09 8.10 -29.46
CA SER A 21 -17.25 6.80 -28.80
C SER A 21 -15.97 6.37 -28.11
N VAL A 22 -16.07 5.96 -26.85
CA VAL A 22 -15.00 5.39 -26.04
C VAL A 22 -15.41 4.01 -25.54
N GLN A 23 -14.44 3.10 -25.37
CA GLN A 23 -14.68 1.86 -24.64
C GLN A 23 -14.32 2.08 -23.16
N LEU A 24 -15.31 1.88 -22.28
CA LEU A 24 -15.10 1.88 -20.84
C LEU A 24 -14.97 0.43 -20.35
N ARG A 25 -14.02 0.17 -19.45
CA ARG A 25 -13.91 -1.12 -18.76
C ARG A 25 -15.06 -1.23 -17.74
N VAL A 26 -15.68 -2.41 -17.67
CA VAL A 26 -16.81 -2.69 -16.77
C VAL A 26 -16.29 -3.40 -15.52
N ALA A 27 -16.87 -3.12 -14.34
CA ALA A 27 -16.47 -3.78 -13.10
C ALA A 27 -16.83 -5.27 -13.17
N ARG A 28 -16.10 -6.12 -12.43
CA ARG A 28 -16.24 -7.58 -12.54
C ARG A 28 -17.64 -8.08 -12.11
N SER A 29 -18.29 -7.35 -11.21
CA SER A 29 -19.68 -7.52 -10.79
C SER A 29 -20.71 -7.33 -11.92
N ASP A 30 -20.39 -6.50 -12.92
CA ASP A 30 -21.33 -6.09 -13.97
C ASP A 30 -20.96 -6.68 -15.34
N TRP A 31 -20.11 -7.71 -15.37
CA TRP A 31 -19.84 -8.50 -16.57
C TRP A 31 -21.06 -9.38 -16.91
N GLN A 32 -21.56 -9.25 -18.14
CA GLN A 32 -22.78 -9.93 -18.60
C GLN A 32 -22.70 -11.46 -18.54
N VAL A 33 -21.50 -12.02 -18.72
CA VAL A 33 -21.23 -13.46 -18.56
C VAL A 33 -19.87 -13.62 -17.90
N LEU A 34 -19.80 -14.43 -16.85
CA LEU A 34 -18.58 -14.94 -16.25
C LEU A 34 -18.80 -16.42 -15.91
N ILE A 35 -18.07 -17.31 -16.58
CA ILE A 35 -18.11 -18.76 -16.34
C ILE A 35 -16.68 -19.17 -15.96
N PRO A 36 -16.38 -19.38 -14.66
CA PRO A 36 -15.12 -19.98 -14.21
C PRO A 36 -14.83 -21.30 -14.92
N GLU A 37 -13.55 -21.65 -15.04
CA GLU A 37 -13.09 -23.02 -15.39
C GLU A 37 -13.56 -23.57 -16.77
N ALA A 38 -14.21 -22.75 -17.59
CA ALA A 38 -14.68 -23.08 -18.95
C ALA A 38 -13.57 -23.46 -19.96
N HIS A 39 -12.30 -23.30 -19.58
CA HIS A 39 -11.11 -23.70 -20.34
C HIS A 39 -9.99 -24.03 -19.37
N GLU A 40 -8.97 -24.75 -19.85
CA GLU A 40 -7.69 -24.85 -19.16
C GLU A 40 -7.05 -23.46 -18.95
N GLY A 41 -6.39 -23.30 -17.81
CA GLY A 41 -5.72 -22.08 -17.38
C GLY A 41 -4.35 -22.34 -16.79
N TYR A 42 -3.49 -21.33 -16.84
CA TYR A 42 -2.14 -21.38 -16.28
C TYR A 42 -2.16 -21.31 -14.74
N ILE A 43 -3.24 -20.77 -14.17
CA ILE A 43 -3.55 -20.78 -12.74
C ILE A 43 -5.03 -21.09 -12.53
N SER A 44 -5.39 -21.56 -11.33
CA SER A 44 -6.79 -21.78 -10.95
C SER A 44 -7.58 -20.46 -10.86
N TRP A 45 -8.91 -20.52 -10.99
CA TRP A 45 -9.75 -19.33 -10.84
C TRP A 45 -9.66 -18.74 -9.42
N ALA A 46 -9.67 -19.58 -8.38
CA ALA A 46 -9.51 -19.15 -6.99
C ALA A 46 -8.13 -18.52 -6.69
N GLU A 47 -7.06 -18.96 -7.36
CA GLU A 47 -5.77 -18.29 -7.30
C GLU A 47 -5.79 -16.93 -8.01
N TYR A 48 -6.44 -16.82 -9.16
CA TYR A 48 -6.62 -15.53 -9.83
C TYR A 48 -7.38 -14.52 -8.97
N GLU A 49 -8.46 -14.92 -8.27
CA GLU A 49 -9.20 -14.04 -7.37
C GLU A 49 -8.37 -13.59 -6.15
N ARG A 50 -7.59 -14.50 -5.56
CA ARG A 50 -6.60 -14.15 -4.51
C ARG A 50 -5.56 -13.17 -5.05
N ASN A 51 -5.06 -13.39 -6.26
CA ASN A 51 -4.09 -12.51 -6.91
C ASN A 51 -4.69 -11.13 -7.27
N GLN A 52 -5.95 -11.03 -7.70
CA GLN A 52 -6.62 -9.73 -7.85
C GLN A 52 -6.75 -9.01 -6.50
N THR A 53 -7.19 -9.70 -5.46
CA THR A 53 -7.31 -9.15 -4.10
C THR A 53 -5.97 -8.60 -3.59
N THR A 54 -4.89 -9.36 -3.75
CA THR A 54 -3.53 -8.94 -3.41
C THR A 54 -3.08 -7.74 -4.24
N LEU A 55 -3.35 -7.71 -5.55
CA LEU A 55 -3.02 -6.57 -6.42
C LEU A 55 -3.81 -5.31 -6.06
N GLU A 56 -5.06 -5.44 -5.60
CA GLU A 56 -5.90 -4.32 -5.12
C GLU A 56 -5.42 -3.79 -3.75
N GLN A 57 -5.00 -4.67 -2.84
CA GLN A 57 -4.39 -4.27 -1.56
C GLN A 57 -3.01 -3.62 -1.76
N ASN A 58 -2.25 -4.08 -2.77
CA ASN A 58 -0.96 -3.53 -3.18
C ASN A 58 -1.10 -2.28 -4.08
N ALA A 59 -2.31 -1.96 -4.55
CA ALA A 59 -2.54 -0.88 -5.50
C ALA A 59 -2.04 0.45 -4.94
N THR A 60 -1.23 1.14 -5.74
CA THR A 60 -0.40 2.22 -5.21
C THR A 60 -1.24 3.40 -4.72
N GLY A 61 -0.78 4.04 -3.62
CA GLY A 61 -1.41 5.23 -3.02
C GLY A 61 -1.32 6.52 -3.86
N PHE A 62 -1.42 6.41 -5.18
CA PHE A 62 -1.55 7.54 -6.12
C PHE A 62 -2.89 7.54 -6.88
N SER A 63 -3.70 6.48 -6.73
CA SER A 63 -5.13 6.55 -7.01
C SER A 63 -5.84 7.35 -5.91
N PRO A 64 -6.86 8.16 -6.24
CA PRO A 64 -7.73 8.78 -5.23
C PRO A 64 -8.30 7.73 -4.25
N GLY A 65 -8.49 8.13 -2.99
CA GLY A 65 -8.97 7.25 -1.91
C GLY A 65 -7.89 6.33 -1.32
N LEU A 66 -7.14 5.58 -2.13
CA LEU A 66 -6.27 4.49 -1.65
C LEU A 66 -5.13 4.95 -0.73
N ARG A 67 -5.14 4.50 0.53
CA ARG A 67 -3.98 4.52 1.42
C ARG A 67 -3.08 3.34 1.03
N GLY A 68 -2.00 3.60 0.29
CA GLY A 68 -1.06 2.55 -0.13
C GLY A 68 -0.55 1.76 1.08
N ARG A 69 -0.84 0.44 1.09
CA ARG A 69 -0.62 -0.39 2.28
C ARG A 69 0.81 -0.91 2.39
N MET A 70 1.37 -1.40 1.28
CA MET A 70 2.68 -2.06 1.27
C MET A 70 3.86 -1.12 1.53
N PRO A 71 4.86 -1.57 2.32
CA PRO A 71 6.18 -0.95 2.39
C PRO A 71 6.88 -0.87 1.03
N ARG A 72 7.94 -0.08 0.97
CA ARG A 72 8.75 0.15 -0.24
C ARG A 72 10.23 0.28 0.14
N GLN A 73 11.10 0.07 -0.84
CA GLN A 73 12.55 0.15 -0.65
C GLN A 73 13.02 1.61 -0.47
N GLY A 74 13.93 1.82 0.49
CA GLY A 74 14.61 3.08 0.75
C GLY A 74 14.45 3.54 2.20
N SER A 75 15.04 4.70 2.53
CA SER A 75 15.19 5.20 3.90
C SER A 75 14.07 6.11 4.42
N GLY A 76 13.02 6.39 3.63
CA GLY A 76 11.89 7.25 4.05
C GLY A 76 10.72 6.47 4.66
N LEU A 77 10.54 6.56 5.98
CA LEU A 77 9.57 5.77 6.76
C LEU A 77 8.11 5.94 6.30
N LEU A 78 7.73 7.15 5.94
CA LEU A 78 6.34 7.58 5.69
C LEU A 78 6.00 7.64 4.19
N GLN A 79 6.74 6.93 3.34
CA GLN A 79 6.60 6.97 1.88
C GLN A 79 5.16 6.66 1.40
N GLY A 80 4.45 7.68 0.90
CA GLY A 80 3.06 7.55 0.45
C GLY A 80 2.01 7.53 1.57
N ARG A 81 2.42 7.73 2.83
CA ARG A 81 1.53 7.94 3.99
C ARG A 81 1.35 9.43 4.32
N LEU A 82 2.39 10.24 4.14
CA LEU A 82 2.38 11.68 4.45
C LEU A 82 1.54 12.50 3.45
N LEU A 83 0.81 13.50 3.96
CA LEU A 83 -0.04 14.42 3.18
C LEU A 83 0.54 15.85 3.15
N CYS A 84 0.31 16.57 2.06
CA CYS A 84 0.75 17.95 1.91
C CYS A 84 -0.17 18.92 2.67
N GLY A 85 0.37 19.60 3.68
CA GLY A 85 -0.36 20.60 4.47
C GLY A 85 -0.92 21.80 3.67
N ARG A 86 -0.45 22.01 2.43
CA ARG A 86 -0.95 23.08 1.53
C ARG A 86 -2.08 22.66 0.59
N CYS A 87 -2.26 21.37 0.29
CA CYS A 87 -3.26 20.92 -0.70
C CYS A 87 -3.88 19.53 -0.44
N GLY A 88 -3.60 18.89 0.70
CA GLY A 88 -4.11 17.57 1.08
C GLY A 88 -3.56 16.38 0.27
N ALA A 89 -2.91 16.62 -0.87
CA ALA A 89 -2.40 15.56 -1.74
C ALA A 89 -1.28 14.72 -1.08
N ARG A 90 -1.21 13.42 -1.42
CA ARG A 90 -0.18 12.50 -0.89
C ARG A 90 1.21 12.88 -1.41
N MET A 91 2.17 12.96 -0.51
CA MET A 91 3.55 13.31 -0.84
C MET A 91 4.35 12.06 -1.25
N ARG A 92 5.30 12.26 -2.16
CA ARG A 92 6.25 11.24 -2.63
C ARG A 92 7.55 11.37 -1.85
N VAL A 93 8.39 10.33 -1.86
CA VAL A 93 9.78 10.47 -1.44
C VAL A 93 10.64 10.77 -2.67
N HIS A 94 11.50 11.77 -2.53
CA HIS A 94 12.67 12.00 -3.38
C HIS A 94 13.93 11.65 -2.57
N TYR A 95 14.98 11.17 -3.23
CA TYR A 95 16.24 10.78 -2.59
C TYR A 95 17.39 11.59 -3.19
N GLU A 96 18.05 12.42 -2.38
CA GLU A 96 19.22 13.20 -2.78
C GLU A 96 20.53 12.47 -2.38
N PRO A 97 21.49 12.28 -3.30
CA PRO A 97 22.84 11.81 -2.96
C PRO A 97 23.61 12.82 -2.12
N PHE A 98 24.21 12.36 -1.02
CA PHE A 98 24.86 13.22 -0.02
C PHE A 98 25.78 12.40 0.88
N GLU A 99 27.09 12.74 0.93
CA GLU A 99 28.09 12.04 1.77
C GLU A 99 28.06 10.50 1.61
N GLY A 100 27.92 10.03 0.36
CA GLY A 100 27.82 8.59 0.03
C GLY A 100 26.52 7.91 0.45
N ARG A 101 25.53 8.65 0.95
CA ARG A 101 24.21 8.16 1.40
C ARG A 101 23.07 8.83 0.61
N LEU A 102 21.85 8.31 0.76
CA LEU A 102 20.63 8.90 0.19
C LEU A 102 19.81 9.59 1.29
N ARG A 103 19.69 10.93 1.22
CA ARG A 103 18.80 11.71 2.09
C ARG A 103 17.36 11.64 1.57
N PRO A 104 16.37 11.13 2.34
CA PRO A 104 14.96 11.21 1.96
C PRO A 104 14.42 12.63 2.10
N TYR A 105 13.56 13.03 1.18
CA TYR A 105 12.70 14.21 1.27
C TYR A 105 11.26 13.82 0.93
N TYR A 106 10.30 14.33 1.70
CA TYR A 106 8.91 14.30 1.31
C TYR A 106 8.59 15.48 0.41
N VAL A 107 8.04 15.21 -0.78
CA VAL A 107 7.78 16.21 -1.81
C VAL A 107 6.34 16.11 -2.31
N CYS A 108 5.65 17.26 -2.41
CA CYS A 108 4.34 17.32 -3.05
C CYS A 108 4.50 17.51 -4.57
N ASN A 109 4.04 16.52 -5.33
CA ASN A 109 4.15 16.49 -6.80
C ASN A 109 2.80 16.66 -7.52
N GLU A 110 1.69 16.89 -6.81
CA GLU A 110 0.36 16.82 -7.44
C GLU A 110 0.17 17.91 -8.51
N ALA A 111 0.50 19.16 -8.21
CA ALA A 111 0.45 20.25 -9.18
C ALA A 111 1.41 20.03 -10.37
N VAL A 112 2.59 19.46 -10.12
CA VAL A 112 3.57 19.11 -11.17
C VAL A 112 3.01 18.04 -12.11
N VAL A 113 2.41 16.98 -11.57
CA VAL A 113 1.95 15.80 -12.32
C VAL A 113 0.57 16.02 -12.97
N ARG A 114 -0.31 16.84 -12.39
CA ARG A 114 -1.68 17.08 -12.90
C ARG A 114 -1.82 18.35 -13.73
N HIS A 115 -1.00 19.36 -13.46
CA HIS A 115 -1.20 20.72 -13.97
C HIS A 115 0.07 21.38 -14.52
N ALA A 116 1.17 20.62 -14.66
CA ALA A 116 2.50 21.13 -15.06
C ALA A 116 3.01 22.30 -14.18
N GLY A 117 2.50 22.41 -12.94
CA GLY A 117 2.82 23.47 -12.00
C GLY A 117 4.11 23.23 -11.22
N LYS A 118 4.37 24.09 -10.22
CA LYS A 118 5.49 23.95 -9.27
C LYS A 118 5.12 23.01 -8.11
N HIS A 119 6.11 22.45 -7.44
CA HIS A 119 5.91 21.67 -6.21
C HIS A 119 5.30 22.52 -5.10
N CYS A 120 4.30 22.00 -4.37
CA CYS A 120 3.63 22.76 -3.32
C CYS A 120 4.51 22.95 -2.07
N GLN A 121 5.28 21.91 -1.71
CA GLN A 121 6.26 21.91 -0.61
C GLN A 121 7.27 20.77 -0.76
N TRP A 122 8.47 20.98 -0.20
CA TRP A 122 9.52 20.00 0.03
C TRP A 122 9.83 19.99 1.54
N VAL A 123 10.03 18.82 2.14
CA VAL A 123 10.31 18.65 3.57
C VAL A 123 11.38 17.58 3.74
N ARG A 124 12.40 17.81 4.57
CA ARG A 124 13.43 16.79 4.87
C ARG A 124 12.78 15.58 5.56
N GLY A 125 13.11 14.37 5.13
CA GLY A 125 12.49 13.15 5.62
C GLY A 125 12.83 12.85 7.08
N ALA A 126 14.13 12.78 7.40
CA ALA A 126 14.61 12.34 8.71
C ALA A 126 13.93 13.04 9.91
N PRO A 127 13.88 14.38 10.03
CA PRO A 127 13.25 15.01 11.21
C PRO A 127 11.75 14.71 11.38
N VAL A 128 11.05 14.33 10.30
CA VAL A 128 9.65 13.92 10.36
C VAL A 128 9.53 12.43 10.70
N ASP A 129 10.41 11.61 10.14
CA ASP A 129 10.49 10.17 10.42
C ASP A 129 10.92 9.92 11.88
N ASP A 130 11.87 10.68 12.40
CA ASP A 130 12.33 10.67 13.80
C ASP A 130 11.17 11.02 14.76
N ALA A 131 10.47 12.13 14.49
CA ALA A 131 9.35 12.59 15.33
C ALA A 131 8.15 11.62 15.32
N VAL A 132 7.82 11.04 14.16
CA VAL A 132 6.75 10.03 14.07
C VAL A 132 7.18 8.68 14.65
N SER A 133 8.47 8.34 14.61
CA SER A 133 9.02 7.15 15.29
C SER A 133 8.92 7.28 16.81
N ALA A 134 9.28 8.45 17.37
CA ALA A 134 9.14 8.73 18.80
C ALA A 134 7.67 8.58 19.26
N LEU A 135 6.74 9.27 18.59
CA LEU A 135 5.30 9.19 18.90
C LEU A 135 4.73 7.76 18.77
N LEU A 136 5.22 6.97 17.80
CA LEU A 136 4.81 5.57 17.65
C LEU A 136 5.33 4.69 18.80
N LEU A 137 6.59 4.89 19.22
CA LEU A 137 7.18 4.15 20.33
C LEU A 137 6.51 4.52 21.66
N GLU A 138 6.25 5.80 21.92
CA GLU A 138 5.49 6.29 23.08
C GLU A 138 4.08 5.67 23.13
N ALA A 139 3.35 5.67 22.01
CA ALA A 139 2.00 5.10 21.94
C ALA A 139 1.99 3.56 22.06
N MET A 140 3.07 2.87 21.68
CA MET A 140 3.19 1.41 21.81
C MET A 140 3.77 0.94 23.15
N ALA A 141 4.47 1.80 23.89
CA ALA A 141 5.20 1.42 25.10
C ALA A 141 4.36 0.67 26.15
N PRO A 142 3.11 1.07 26.48
CA PRO A 142 2.29 0.33 27.45
C PRO A 142 2.03 -1.12 27.03
N ALA A 143 1.56 -1.33 25.79
CA ALA A 143 1.29 -2.66 25.25
C ALA A 143 2.57 -3.51 25.06
N ALA A 144 3.70 -2.86 24.75
CA ALA A 144 5.00 -3.53 24.66
C ALA A 144 5.48 -4.04 26.04
N ILE A 145 5.22 -3.29 27.11
CA ILE A 145 5.51 -3.70 28.49
C ILE A 145 4.66 -4.92 28.88
N ASP A 146 3.34 -4.89 28.61
CA ASP A 146 2.44 -6.02 28.92
C ASP A 146 2.87 -7.31 28.19
N VAL A 147 3.26 -7.21 26.92
CA VAL A 147 3.78 -8.34 26.13
C VAL A 147 5.13 -8.82 26.68
N ALA A 148 6.06 -7.93 27.03
CA ALA A 148 7.34 -8.31 27.63
C ALA A 148 7.15 -9.05 28.98
N LEU A 149 6.24 -8.56 29.83
CA LEU A 149 5.86 -9.20 31.09
C LEU A 149 5.13 -10.54 30.90
N ALA A 150 4.38 -10.73 29.81
CA ALA A 150 3.81 -12.02 29.46
C ALA A 150 4.90 -13.04 29.05
N VAL A 151 5.81 -12.64 28.14
CA VAL A 151 6.93 -13.47 27.69
C VAL A 151 7.87 -13.83 28.84
N GLN A 152 8.18 -12.89 29.73
CA GLN A 152 9.01 -13.17 30.91
C GLN A 152 8.37 -14.23 31.83
N ARG A 153 7.06 -14.14 32.10
CA ARG A 153 6.34 -15.14 32.91
C ARG A 153 6.35 -16.52 32.26
N GLU A 154 6.16 -16.60 30.94
CA GLU A 154 6.22 -17.87 30.22
C GLU A 154 7.63 -18.49 30.25
N ILE A 155 8.69 -17.69 30.14
CA ILE A 155 10.08 -18.16 30.28
C ILE A 155 10.32 -18.71 31.69
N THR A 156 9.94 -17.96 32.74
CA THR A 156 10.06 -18.42 34.14
C THR A 156 9.33 -19.75 34.35
N GLN A 157 8.07 -19.86 33.92
CA GLN A 157 7.26 -21.07 34.08
C GLN A 157 7.88 -22.29 33.36
N ARG A 158 8.45 -22.10 32.16
CA ARG A 158 9.16 -23.16 31.43
C ARG A 158 10.46 -23.60 32.14
N VAL A 159 11.17 -22.67 32.78
CA VAL A 159 12.37 -22.99 33.58
C VAL A 159 12.00 -23.76 34.86
N GLU A 160 10.94 -23.35 35.55
CA GLU A 160 10.42 -24.05 36.74
C GLU A 160 9.96 -25.48 36.40
N GLN A 161 9.21 -25.65 35.30
CA GLN A 161 8.81 -26.97 34.80
C GLN A 161 10.01 -27.85 34.45
N ALA A 162 11.04 -27.30 33.79
CA ALA A 162 12.26 -28.03 33.46
C ALA A 162 13.14 -28.35 34.69
N ALA A 163 13.01 -27.60 35.78
CA ALA A 163 13.66 -27.88 37.06
C ALA A 163 12.92 -28.95 37.87
N ALA A 164 11.57 -28.98 37.81
CA ALA A 164 10.73 -29.98 38.49
C ALA A 164 10.70 -31.36 37.80
N LEU A 165 11.36 -31.50 36.64
CA LEU A 165 11.52 -32.75 35.88
C LEU A 165 12.95 -33.32 35.98
N ARG A 166 13.67 -33.00 37.06
CA ARG A 166 15.03 -33.48 37.38
C ARG A 166 15.10 -34.03 38.79
#